data_AF-A0A948UJJ6-F1
#
_entry.id   AF-A0A948UJJ6-F1
#
_cell.length_a   1.000
_cell.length_b   1.000
_cell.length_c   1.000
_cell.angle_alpha   90.00
_cell.angle_beta   90.00
_cell.angle_gamma   90.00
#
_symmetry.space_group_name_H-M   'P 1'
#
loop_
_entity.id
_entity.type
_entity.pdbx_description
1 polymer ?
#
loop_
_entity_poly.entity_id
_entity_poly.type
_entity_poly.pdbx_seq_one_letter_code
_entity_poly.pdbx_strand_id
1 'polypeptide(L)'
;MRKKYKYCDDDDYKDDAYRALSSQFENYQAFEAFYSTLNDLETKNEFLRVGSTYLFFVKNGDWHVNVPRSNPVIEYFTNSFKLVAMLAIIESLSNKKNVDFFEWLSEKDKRGLFPITDRSQLQKLYDEYKSEYGSIRRCKSFFANLPPPTKDKLRNSITINGKPVKTIEKVAEMIYKARSDFAHESNSTLEIGDWFHFSTEKNKEIVWKLLSMQLLQNAFEEGVIMHFKNITA
;
A
#
# COMPACT_ATOMS: atom_id res chain seq x y z
N MET A 1 -5.39 -25.34 -8.15
CA MET A 1 -5.22 -25.27 -6.68
C MET A 1 -3.81 -24.71 -6.41
N ARG A 2 -3.66 -23.43 -6.03
CA ARG A 2 -2.34 -22.93 -5.59
C ARG A 2 -2.04 -23.60 -4.23
N LYS A 3 -0.87 -24.22 -4.07
CA LYS A 3 -0.39 -24.68 -2.76
C LYS A 3 -0.41 -23.46 -1.83
N LYS A 4 -1.27 -23.47 -0.80
CA LYS A 4 -1.20 -22.48 0.29
C LYS A 4 0.07 -22.81 1.07
N TYR A 5 1.07 -21.93 1.03
CA TYR A 5 2.25 -22.06 1.87
C TYR A 5 1.82 -21.97 3.34
N LYS A 6 2.29 -22.90 4.17
CA LYS A 6 2.04 -22.93 5.61
C LYS A 6 3.18 -22.19 6.29
N TYR A 7 2.87 -21.08 6.96
CA TYR A 7 3.81 -20.23 7.71
C TYR A 7 3.76 -20.51 9.23
N CYS A 8 2.65 -21.03 9.75
CA CYS A 8 2.39 -21.17 11.18
C CYS A 8 3.19 -22.27 11.92
N ASP A 9 3.99 -23.06 11.20
CA ASP A 9 4.79 -24.15 11.78
C ASP A 9 6.28 -23.79 11.92
N ASP A 10 6.68 -22.57 11.58
CA ASP A 10 8.08 -22.13 11.59
C ASP A 10 8.26 -20.97 12.57
N ASP A 11 9.07 -21.19 13.61
CA ASP A 11 9.45 -20.13 14.55
C ASP A 11 10.20 -18.99 13.83
N ASP A 12 10.88 -19.29 12.71
CA ASP A 12 11.60 -18.29 11.91
C ASP A 12 10.65 -17.21 11.34
N TYR A 13 9.44 -17.60 10.89
CA TYR A 13 8.48 -16.62 10.34
C TYR A 13 7.86 -15.74 11.41
N LYS A 14 7.72 -16.24 12.64
CA LYS A 14 7.27 -15.42 13.78
C LYS A 14 8.35 -14.41 14.15
N ASP A 15 9.60 -14.83 14.21
CA ASP A 15 10.74 -13.95 14.48
C ASP A 15 10.86 -12.88 13.41
N ASP A 16 10.72 -13.23 12.13
CA ASP A 16 10.71 -12.26 11.04
C ASP A 16 9.54 -11.28 11.15
N ALA A 17 8.33 -11.77 11.42
CA ALA A 17 7.17 -10.91 11.60
C ALA A 17 7.32 -9.96 12.80
N TYR A 18 7.89 -10.44 13.91
CA TYR A 18 8.22 -9.59 15.06
C TYR A 18 9.25 -8.53 14.68
N ARG A 19 10.36 -8.90 14.05
CA ARG A 19 11.39 -7.94 13.58
C ARG A 19 10.83 -6.89 12.65
N ALA A 20 9.86 -7.25 11.81
CA ALA A 20 9.23 -6.32 10.88
C ALA A 20 8.31 -5.32 11.59
N LEU A 21 7.55 -5.78 12.59
CA LEU A 21 6.47 -5.04 13.23
C LEU A 21 6.79 -4.61 14.67
N SER A 22 8.04 -4.76 15.12
CA SER A 22 8.44 -4.59 16.52
C SER A 22 8.13 -3.20 17.07
N SER A 23 8.08 -2.18 16.21
CA SER A 23 7.69 -0.81 16.57
C SER A 23 6.28 -0.69 17.16
N GLN A 24 5.41 -1.67 16.88
CA GLN A 24 4.01 -1.72 17.31
C GLN A 24 3.81 -2.51 18.60
N PHE A 25 4.88 -3.09 19.15
CA PHE A 25 4.84 -3.93 20.34
C PHE A 25 5.92 -3.50 21.33
N GLU A 26 5.59 -3.51 22.62
CA GLU A 26 6.58 -3.17 23.65
C GLU A 26 7.75 -4.18 23.69
N ASN A 27 7.46 -5.45 23.40
CA ASN A 27 8.41 -6.56 23.43
C ASN A 27 7.85 -7.78 22.68
N TYR A 28 8.66 -8.85 22.56
CA TYR A 28 8.28 -10.10 21.91
C TYR A 28 7.07 -10.77 22.58
N GLN A 29 6.93 -10.67 23.90
CA GLN A 29 5.80 -11.27 24.62
C GLN A 29 4.48 -10.58 24.26
N ALA A 30 4.47 -9.25 24.10
CA ALA A 30 3.30 -8.51 23.63
C ALA A 30 2.92 -8.90 22.18
N PHE A 31 3.92 -9.17 21.34
CA PHE A 31 3.71 -9.70 19.98
C PHE A 31 3.08 -11.10 20.00
N GLU A 32 3.63 -12.04 20.77
CA GLU A 32 3.06 -13.40 20.90
C GLU A 32 1.65 -13.36 21.48
N ALA A 33 1.40 -12.50 22.47
CA ALA A 33 0.07 -12.29 23.02
C ALA A 33 -0.91 -11.86 21.93
N PHE A 34 -0.56 -10.86 21.11
CA PHE A 34 -1.36 -10.43 19.97
C PHE A 34 -1.55 -11.55 18.93
N TYR A 35 -0.48 -12.24 18.53
CA TYR A 35 -0.56 -13.32 17.57
C TYR A 35 -1.45 -14.47 18.05
N SER A 36 -1.45 -14.73 19.36
CA SER A 36 -2.30 -15.75 19.98
C SER A 36 -3.79 -15.43 19.88
N THR A 37 -4.17 -14.14 19.80
CA THR A 37 -5.58 -13.72 19.67
C THR A 37 -6.15 -13.91 18.26
N LEU A 38 -5.31 -14.24 17.26
CA LEU A 38 -5.78 -14.53 15.91
C LEU A 38 -6.50 -15.89 15.91
N ASN A 39 -7.77 -15.92 15.50
CA ASN A 39 -8.68 -17.04 15.80
C ASN A 39 -8.45 -18.29 14.95
N ASP A 40 -7.92 -18.14 13.74
CA ASP A 40 -7.78 -19.24 12.78
C ASP A 40 -6.39 -19.31 12.13
N LEU A 41 -6.06 -20.50 11.62
CA LEU A 41 -4.77 -20.80 11.01
C LEU A 41 -4.53 -19.98 9.74
N GLU A 42 -5.57 -19.62 8.99
CA GLU A 42 -5.42 -18.84 7.75
C GLU A 42 -5.05 -17.40 8.08
N THR A 43 -5.72 -16.76 9.03
CA THR A 43 -5.40 -15.42 9.52
C THR A 43 -4.00 -15.36 10.11
N LYS A 44 -3.60 -16.37 10.90
CA LYS A 44 -2.23 -16.48 11.44
C LYS A 44 -1.18 -16.58 10.33
N ASN A 45 -1.40 -17.46 9.35
CA ASN A 45 -0.49 -17.61 8.21
C ASN A 45 -0.37 -16.30 7.42
N GLU A 46 -1.48 -15.61 7.22
CA GLU A 46 -1.52 -14.36 6.48
C GLU A 46 -0.77 -13.24 7.23
N PHE A 47 -0.91 -13.17 8.56
CA PHE A 47 -0.15 -12.24 9.40
C PHE A 47 1.37 -12.47 9.28
N LEU A 48 1.82 -13.74 9.39
CA LEU A 48 3.23 -14.09 9.25
C LEU A 48 3.76 -13.83 7.83
N ARG A 49 2.97 -14.14 6.79
CA ARG A 49 3.29 -13.82 5.40
C ARG A 49 3.50 -12.31 5.22
N VAL A 50 2.60 -11.50 5.77
CA VAL A 50 2.68 -10.03 5.68
C VAL A 50 3.92 -9.51 6.39
N GLY A 51 4.18 -9.95 7.63
CA GLY A 51 5.34 -9.57 8.41
C GLY A 51 6.66 -9.89 7.71
N SER A 52 6.84 -11.15 7.30
CA SER A 52 8.05 -11.59 6.57
C SER A 52 8.23 -10.85 5.23
N THR A 53 7.17 -10.74 4.41
CA THR A 53 7.24 -10.00 3.13
C THR A 53 7.63 -8.54 3.38
N TYR A 54 7.04 -7.90 4.40
CA TYR A 54 7.36 -6.53 4.77
C TYR A 54 8.82 -6.38 5.25
N LEU A 55 9.33 -7.32 6.05
CA LEU A 55 10.72 -7.32 6.53
C LEU A 55 11.70 -7.29 5.36
N PHE A 56 11.55 -8.23 4.41
CA PHE A 56 12.54 -8.40 3.36
C PHE A 56 12.41 -7.37 2.23
N PHE A 57 11.19 -7.06 1.79
CA PHE A 57 10.99 -6.18 0.64
C PHE A 57 10.89 -4.70 0.99
N VAL A 58 10.55 -4.35 2.23
CA VAL A 58 10.33 -2.96 2.62
C VAL A 58 11.30 -2.50 3.70
N LYS A 59 11.41 -3.22 4.83
CA LYS A 59 12.33 -2.82 5.91
C LYS A 59 13.79 -2.90 5.47
N ASN A 60 14.20 -4.06 4.97
CA ASN A 60 15.58 -4.35 4.61
C ASN A 60 15.85 -4.26 3.09
N GLY A 61 14.82 -4.00 2.29
CA GLY A 61 14.88 -4.02 0.83
C GLY A 61 15.52 -2.78 0.22
N ASP A 62 16.82 -2.59 0.43
CA ASP A 62 17.60 -1.49 -0.15
C ASP A 62 18.24 -1.88 -1.48
N TRP A 63 18.21 -0.95 -2.45
CA TRP A 63 18.88 -1.15 -3.74
C TRP A 63 20.31 -0.66 -3.68
N HIS A 64 21.22 -1.62 -3.62
CA HIS A 64 22.65 -1.36 -3.56
C HIS A 64 23.29 -1.28 -4.95
N VAL A 65 24.19 -0.31 -5.13
CA VAL A 65 25.05 -0.22 -6.32
C VAL A 65 26.51 -0.09 -5.92
N ASN A 66 27.38 -0.73 -6.70
CA ASN A 66 28.82 -0.63 -6.55
C ASN A 66 29.42 0.14 -7.74
N VAL A 67 29.10 1.44 -7.80
CA VAL A 67 29.63 2.35 -8.84
C VAL A 67 30.56 3.36 -8.17
N PRO A 68 31.81 3.53 -8.65
CA PRO A 68 32.72 4.51 -8.08
C PRO A 68 32.08 5.91 -8.02
N ARG A 69 32.18 6.57 -6.86
CA ARG A 69 31.62 7.89 -6.57
C ARG A 69 30.08 7.98 -6.55
N SER A 70 29.35 6.86 -6.55
CA SER A 70 27.92 6.86 -6.26
C SER A 70 27.64 6.65 -4.77
N ASN A 71 26.44 7.03 -4.31
CA ASN A 71 25.94 6.54 -3.03
C ASN A 71 25.76 5.01 -3.11
N PRO A 72 26.09 4.25 -2.05
CA PRO A 72 25.92 2.80 -2.03
C PRO A 72 24.46 2.36 -2.15
N VAL A 73 23.52 3.22 -1.76
CA VAL A 73 22.07 3.01 -1.88
C VAL A 73 21.49 4.11 -2.76
N ILE A 74 20.72 3.71 -3.77
CA ILE A 74 20.00 4.65 -4.63
C ILE A 74 18.63 4.94 -3.99
N GLU A 75 18.53 6.06 -3.29
CA GLU A 75 17.34 6.40 -2.48
C GLU A 75 16.04 6.42 -3.29
N TYR A 76 15.99 7.15 -4.41
CA TYR A 76 14.77 7.27 -5.22
C TYR A 76 14.26 5.92 -5.73
N PHE A 77 15.18 5.04 -6.14
CA PHE A 77 14.83 3.72 -6.67
C PHE A 77 14.41 2.79 -5.55
N THR A 78 15.12 2.84 -4.42
CA THR A 78 14.79 2.13 -3.19
C THR A 78 13.40 2.50 -2.70
N ASN A 79 13.10 3.80 -2.57
CA ASN A 79 11.79 4.26 -2.09
C ASN A 79 10.66 3.90 -3.06
N SER A 80 10.90 3.99 -4.37
CA SER A 80 9.94 3.56 -5.39
C SER A 80 9.62 2.07 -5.28
N PHE A 81 10.65 1.22 -5.13
CA PHE A 81 10.48 -0.22 -4.95
C PHE A 81 9.75 -0.57 -3.65
N LYS A 82 10.15 0.03 -2.53
CA LYS A 82 9.50 -0.13 -1.23
C LYS A 82 8.04 0.28 -1.28
N LEU A 83 7.72 1.37 -2.00
CA LEU A 83 6.34 1.80 -2.20
C LEU A 83 5.52 0.76 -2.97
N VAL A 84 6.07 0.22 -4.07
CA VAL A 84 5.42 -0.84 -4.85
C VAL A 84 5.14 -2.06 -3.97
N ALA A 85 6.14 -2.52 -3.21
CA ALA A 85 6.02 -3.67 -2.34
C ALA A 85 4.96 -3.45 -1.25
N MET A 86 4.99 -2.30 -0.57
CA MET A 86 4.05 -1.96 0.49
C MET A 86 2.60 -1.91 -0.03
N LEU A 87 2.34 -1.25 -1.16
CA LEU A 87 1.00 -1.22 -1.74
C LEU A 87 0.55 -2.60 -2.24
N ALA A 88 1.45 -3.41 -2.78
CA ALA A 88 1.12 -4.78 -3.17
C ALA A 88 0.71 -5.64 -1.96
N ILE A 89 1.38 -5.47 -0.81
CA ILE A 89 1.00 -6.12 0.44
C ILE A 89 -0.40 -5.65 0.88
N ILE A 90 -0.65 -4.33 0.90
CA ILE A 90 -1.98 -3.77 1.24
C ILE A 90 -3.07 -4.34 0.31
N GLU A 91 -2.79 -4.43 -0.97
CA GLU A 91 -3.74 -5.00 -1.93
C GLU A 91 -4.01 -6.48 -1.67
N SER A 92 -3.00 -7.23 -1.24
CA SER A 92 -3.13 -8.66 -0.94
C SER A 92 -3.94 -8.94 0.33
N LEU A 93 -3.98 -8.01 1.29
CA LEU A 93 -4.77 -8.13 2.52
C LEU A 93 -6.29 -8.09 2.29
N SER A 94 -6.74 -7.68 1.10
CA SER A 94 -8.16 -7.57 0.81
C SER A 94 -8.73 -8.86 0.23
N ASN A 95 -9.72 -9.43 0.91
CA ASN A 95 -10.54 -10.57 0.43
C ASN A 95 -11.46 -10.22 -0.75
N LYS A 96 -11.37 -9.01 -1.30
CA LYS A 96 -12.19 -8.57 -2.43
C LYS A 96 -11.77 -9.33 -3.69
N LYS A 97 -12.73 -10.00 -4.32
CA LYS A 97 -12.50 -10.71 -5.59
C LYS A 97 -12.01 -9.72 -6.65
N ASN A 98 -10.94 -10.09 -7.35
CA ASN A 98 -10.56 -9.39 -8.57
C ASN A 98 -11.49 -9.88 -9.69
N VAL A 99 -12.10 -8.96 -10.42
CA VAL A 99 -12.92 -9.24 -11.60
C VAL A 99 -12.21 -8.58 -12.77
N ASP A 100 -11.96 -9.31 -13.84
CA ASP A 100 -11.34 -8.72 -15.02
C ASP A 100 -12.29 -7.69 -15.66
N PHE A 101 -11.74 -6.61 -16.25
CA PHE A 101 -12.58 -5.56 -16.83
C PHE A 101 -13.50 -6.10 -17.93
N PHE A 102 -13.03 -7.03 -18.76
CA PHE A 102 -13.86 -7.65 -19.79
C PHE A 102 -14.93 -8.57 -19.19
N GLU A 103 -14.60 -9.31 -18.12
CA GLU A 103 -15.56 -10.12 -17.38
C GLU A 103 -16.67 -9.25 -16.78
N TRP A 104 -16.30 -8.13 -16.16
CA TRP A 104 -17.24 -7.14 -15.61
C TRP A 104 -18.13 -6.51 -16.68
N LEU A 105 -17.58 -6.18 -17.86
CA LEU A 105 -18.36 -5.68 -19.00
C LEU A 105 -19.34 -6.73 -19.57
N SER A 106 -19.04 -8.01 -19.38
CA SER A 106 -19.82 -9.14 -19.91
C SER A 106 -20.92 -9.64 -18.95
N GLU A 107 -21.08 -8.99 -17.79
CA GLU A 107 -22.11 -9.32 -16.81
C GLU A 107 -23.53 -9.20 -17.40
N LYS A 108 -24.48 -9.98 -16.86
CA LYS A 108 -25.85 -10.10 -17.37
C LYS A 108 -26.55 -8.74 -17.54
N ASP A 109 -26.32 -7.84 -16.59
CA ASP A 109 -26.97 -6.54 -16.54
C ASP A 109 -26.34 -5.53 -17.52
N LYS A 110 -25.24 -5.91 -18.17
CA LYS A 110 -24.43 -5.10 -19.10
C LYS A 110 -24.40 -5.66 -20.53
N ARG A 111 -25.17 -6.71 -20.82
CA ARG A 111 -25.20 -7.44 -22.11
C ARG A 111 -25.57 -6.61 -23.35
N GLY A 112 -26.03 -5.37 -23.17
CA GLY A 112 -26.31 -4.42 -24.26
C GLY A 112 -25.20 -3.38 -24.53
N LEU A 113 -24.09 -3.41 -23.79
CA LEU A 113 -23.04 -2.40 -23.93
C LEU A 113 -22.19 -2.56 -25.19
N PHE A 114 -22.13 -3.76 -25.78
CA PHE A 114 -21.33 -4.01 -26.97
C PHE A 114 -22.15 -3.84 -28.26
N PRO A 115 -21.57 -3.24 -29.32
CA PRO A 115 -20.22 -2.68 -29.38
C PRO A 115 -20.12 -1.29 -28.71
N ILE A 116 -19.04 -1.05 -27.98
CA ILE A 116 -18.72 0.29 -27.45
C ILE A 116 -18.04 1.07 -28.58
N THR A 117 -18.76 2.01 -29.19
CA THR A 117 -18.30 2.75 -30.38
C THR A 117 -17.59 4.06 -30.06
N ASP A 118 -17.72 4.55 -28.81
CA ASP A 118 -17.13 5.80 -28.36
C ASP A 118 -16.08 5.58 -27.27
N ARG A 119 -14.91 6.18 -27.46
CA ARG A 119 -13.82 6.17 -26.47
C ARG A 119 -14.22 6.86 -25.16
N SER A 120 -15.06 7.90 -25.21
CA SER A 120 -15.51 8.60 -24.00
C SER A 120 -16.42 7.70 -23.15
N GLN A 121 -17.29 6.92 -23.81
CA GLN A 121 -18.11 5.91 -23.16
C GLN A 121 -17.26 4.78 -22.54
N LEU A 122 -16.25 4.29 -23.27
CA LEU A 122 -15.32 3.29 -22.73
C LEU A 122 -14.58 3.81 -21.48
N GLN A 123 -14.14 5.07 -21.50
CA GLN A 123 -13.48 5.69 -20.35
C GLN A 123 -14.41 5.75 -19.13
N LYS A 124 -15.68 6.15 -19.30
CA LYS A 124 -16.66 6.18 -18.20
C LYS A 124 -16.86 4.79 -17.58
N LEU A 125 -17.05 3.77 -18.42
CA LEU A 125 -17.18 2.37 -17.98
C LEU A 125 -15.94 1.90 -17.24
N TYR A 126 -14.75 2.27 -17.72
CA TYR A 126 -13.50 1.95 -17.06
C TYR A 126 -13.35 2.64 -15.70
N ASP A 127 -13.77 3.90 -15.59
CA ASP A 127 -13.75 4.65 -14.33
C ASP A 127 -14.73 4.06 -13.31
N GLU A 128 -15.93 3.64 -13.75
CA GLU A 128 -16.91 2.90 -12.94
C GLU A 128 -16.34 1.57 -12.45
N TYR A 129 -15.77 0.77 -13.36
CA TYR A 129 -15.08 -0.46 -13.02
C TYR A 129 -13.95 -0.24 -12.01
N LYS A 130 -13.11 0.80 -12.19
CA LYS A 130 -12.02 1.11 -11.27
C LYS A 130 -12.54 1.55 -9.89
N SER A 131 -13.69 2.22 -9.83
CA SER A 131 -14.34 2.54 -8.56
C SER A 131 -14.80 1.28 -7.82
N GLU A 132 -15.34 0.30 -8.55
CA GLU A 132 -15.93 -0.92 -7.99
C GLU A 132 -14.90 -2.03 -7.72
N TYR A 133 -13.94 -2.25 -8.62
CA TYR A 133 -12.98 -3.37 -8.60
C TYR A 133 -11.52 -2.94 -8.57
N GLY A 134 -11.22 -1.65 -8.73
CA GLY A 134 -9.84 -1.16 -8.76
C GLY A 134 -9.08 -1.41 -7.46
N SER A 135 -7.82 -1.84 -7.60
CA SER A 135 -6.91 -2.09 -6.47
C SER A 135 -6.74 -0.88 -5.54
N ILE A 136 -6.84 0.34 -6.08
CA ILE A 136 -6.79 1.58 -5.30
C ILE A 136 -7.84 1.64 -4.18
N ARG A 137 -9.01 0.98 -4.33
CA ARG A 137 -10.04 0.91 -3.29
C ARG A 137 -9.53 0.18 -2.05
N ARG A 138 -8.67 -0.84 -2.22
CA ARG A 138 -8.06 -1.59 -1.13
C ARG A 138 -7.12 -0.69 -0.33
N CYS A 139 -6.27 0.06 -1.04
CA CYS A 139 -5.40 1.06 -0.43
C CYS A 139 -6.19 2.15 0.29
N LYS A 140 -7.20 2.75 -0.36
CA LYS A 140 -8.09 3.73 0.28
C LYS A 140 -8.71 3.20 1.58
N SER A 141 -9.26 1.98 1.54
CA SER A 141 -9.86 1.35 2.73
C SER A 141 -8.84 1.11 3.83
N PHE A 142 -7.62 0.69 3.48
CA PHE A 142 -6.55 0.48 4.45
C PHE A 142 -6.18 1.80 5.16
N PHE A 143 -5.88 2.85 4.39
CA PHE A 143 -5.56 4.17 4.97
C PHE A 143 -6.74 4.80 5.72
N ALA A 144 -7.98 4.55 5.28
CA ALA A 144 -9.19 4.99 5.97
C ALA A 144 -9.42 4.30 7.32
N ASN A 145 -8.78 3.15 7.58
CA ASN A 145 -8.87 2.45 8.86
C ASN A 145 -7.74 2.84 9.84
N LEU A 146 -6.80 3.70 9.43
CA LEU A 146 -5.74 4.18 10.32
C LEU A 146 -6.29 5.03 11.48
N PRO A 147 -5.60 5.08 12.62
CA PRO A 147 -5.97 5.98 13.70
C PRO A 147 -5.91 7.46 13.29
N PRO A 148 -6.77 8.32 13.86
CA PRO A 148 -6.82 9.75 13.52
C PRO A 148 -5.46 10.47 13.56
N PRO A 149 -4.59 10.26 14.58
CA PRO A 149 -3.29 10.94 14.63
C PRO A 149 -2.41 10.64 13.40
N THR A 150 -2.43 9.39 12.92
CA THR A 150 -1.65 8.97 11.74
C THR A 150 -2.26 9.49 10.45
N LYS A 151 -3.59 9.49 10.34
CA LYS A 151 -4.29 10.15 9.23
C LYS A 151 -3.94 11.63 9.14
N ASP A 152 -3.87 12.32 10.28
CA ASP A 152 -3.54 13.74 10.34
C ASP A 152 -2.11 14.01 9.90
N LYS A 153 -1.15 13.22 10.39
CA LYS A 153 0.25 13.30 9.94
C LYS A 153 0.37 13.12 8.43
N LEU A 154 -0.27 12.09 7.88
CA LEU A 154 -0.27 11.83 6.44
C LEU A 154 -0.93 12.97 5.65
N ARG A 155 -2.09 13.48 6.08
CA ARG A 155 -2.77 14.61 5.43
C ARG A 155 -1.94 15.89 5.44
N ASN A 156 -1.21 16.14 6.51
CA ASN A 156 -0.36 17.33 6.65
C ASN A 156 0.98 17.22 5.91
N SER A 157 1.40 16.01 5.55
CA SER A 157 2.64 15.78 4.80
C SER A 157 2.55 16.20 3.33
N ILE A 158 1.34 16.43 2.81
CA ILE A 158 1.07 16.85 1.43
C ILE A 158 0.17 18.08 1.45
N THR A 159 0.46 19.08 0.63
CA THR A 159 -0.40 20.26 0.44
C THR A 159 -0.78 20.47 -1.02
N ILE A 160 -2.01 20.92 -1.26
CA ILE A 160 -2.52 21.35 -2.56
C ILE A 160 -2.87 22.84 -2.46
N ASN A 161 -2.23 23.68 -3.27
CA ASN A 161 -2.32 25.15 -3.21
C ASN A 161 -2.12 25.67 -1.77
N GLY A 162 -1.04 25.23 -1.14
CA GLY A 162 -0.65 25.61 0.23
C GLY A 162 -1.51 25.02 1.37
N LYS A 163 -2.60 24.30 1.08
CA LYS A 163 -3.49 23.72 2.11
C LYS A 163 -3.26 22.22 2.26
N PRO A 164 -3.23 21.66 3.49
CA PRO A 164 -3.16 20.21 3.70
C PRO A 164 -4.24 19.46 2.91
N VAL A 165 -3.91 18.23 2.49
CA VAL A 165 -4.87 17.38 1.79
C VAL A 165 -6.05 17.10 2.72
N LYS A 166 -7.28 17.37 2.23
CA LYS A 166 -8.49 17.35 3.06
C LYS A 166 -8.82 15.95 3.62
N THR A 167 -8.64 14.90 2.82
CA THR A 167 -9.10 13.55 3.15
C THR A 167 -7.98 12.53 3.02
N ILE A 168 -8.01 11.48 3.82
CA ILE A 168 -6.98 10.43 3.79
C ILE A 168 -7.08 9.61 2.50
N GLU A 169 -8.27 9.46 1.95
CA GLU A 169 -8.51 8.80 0.66
C GLU A 169 -7.79 9.55 -0.46
N LYS A 170 -7.73 10.88 -0.39
CA LYS A 170 -6.99 11.66 -1.38
C LYS A 170 -5.48 11.47 -1.25
N VAL A 171 -4.96 11.36 -0.02
CA VAL A 171 -3.56 10.99 0.22
C VAL A 171 -3.26 9.61 -0.37
N ALA A 172 -4.13 8.62 -0.11
CA ALA A 172 -4.00 7.28 -0.67
C ALA A 172 -4.02 7.28 -2.21
N GLU A 173 -4.85 8.12 -2.83
CA GLU A 173 -4.83 8.30 -4.30
C GLU A 173 -3.50 8.83 -4.81
N MET A 174 -2.95 9.84 -4.15
CA MET A 174 -1.70 10.46 -4.57
C MET A 174 -0.52 9.50 -4.43
N ILE A 175 -0.45 8.75 -3.32
CA ILE A 175 0.54 7.70 -3.09
C ILE A 175 0.40 6.58 -4.13
N TYR A 176 -0.84 6.15 -4.40
CA TYR A 176 -1.10 5.11 -5.39
C TYR A 176 -0.72 5.57 -6.80
N LYS A 177 -0.97 6.84 -7.14
CA LYS A 177 -0.53 7.43 -8.39
C LYS A 177 1.00 7.41 -8.51
N ALA A 178 1.73 7.86 -7.49
CA ALA A 178 3.20 7.81 -7.48
C ALA A 178 3.75 6.39 -7.74
N ARG A 179 3.13 5.37 -7.12
CA ARG A 179 3.43 3.96 -7.42
C ARG A 179 3.11 3.56 -8.86
N SER A 180 1.97 4.00 -9.37
CA SER A 180 1.51 3.68 -10.73
C SER A 180 2.45 4.28 -11.77
N ASP A 181 2.85 5.53 -11.59
CA ASP A 181 3.76 6.24 -12.49
C ASP A 181 5.13 5.53 -12.52
N PHE A 182 5.65 5.10 -11.37
CA PHE A 182 6.87 4.29 -11.35
C PHE A 182 6.70 2.94 -12.06
N ALA A 183 5.66 2.18 -11.73
CA ALA A 183 5.47 0.82 -12.24
C ALA A 183 5.19 0.76 -13.75
N HIS A 184 4.53 1.79 -14.31
CA HIS A 184 4.08 1.79 -15.70
C HIS A 184 4.87 2.73 -16.60
N GLU A 185 5.44 3.79 -16.06
CA GLU A 185 6.15 4.83 -16.82
C GLU A 185 7.63 4.91 -16.45
N SER A 186 8.11 4.09 -15.51
CA SER A 186 9.47 4.17 -14.93
C SER A 186 9.79 5.53 -14.30
N ASN A 187 8.76 6.31 -13.98
CA ASN A 187 8.88 7.60 -13.30
C ASN A 187 9.18 7.34 -11.82
N SER A 188 10.45 7.46 -11.43
CA SER A 188 10.88 7.25 -10.05
C SER A 188 10.15 8.19 -9.10
N THR A 189 9.72 7.65 -7.95
CA THR A 189 9.03 8.39 -6.91
C THR A 189 10.01 9.30 -6.18
N LEU A 190 10.17 10.52 -6.68
CA LEU A 190 10.97 11.57 -6.05
C LEU A 190 10.18 12.29 -4.94
N GLU A 191 8.86 12.08 -4.90
CA GLU A 191 7.92 12.66 -3.96
C GLU A 191 8.01 12.06 -2.55
N ILE A 192 8.60 10.86 -2.44
CA ILE A 192 8.74 10.11 -1.19
C ILE A 192 10.23 10.03 -0.86
N GLY A 193 10.66 10.96 -0.01
CA GLY A 193 12.04 11.12 0.43
C GLY A 193 12.13 12.17 1.54
N ASP A 194 13.34 12.45 1.99
CA ASP A 194 13.58 13.37 3.11
C ASP A 194 13.58 14.86 2.72
N TRP A 195 13.15 15.19 1.50
CA TRP A 195 13.18 16.53 0.92
C TRP A 195 11.82 17.00 0.42
N PHE A 196 11.65 18.32 0.34
CA PHE A 196 10.46 18.92 -0.25
C PHE A 196 10.41 18.62 -1.76
N HIS A 197 9.30 18.06 -2.20
CA HIS A 197 9.03 17.89 -3.62
C HIS A 197 7.90 18.81 -4.07
N PHE A 198 8.11 19.52 -5.18
CA PHE A 198 7.16 20.43 -5.79
C PHE A 198 6.75 19.89 -7.15
N SER A 199 5.44 19.77 -7.38
CA SER A 199 4.88 19.38 -8.68
C SER A 199 3.61 20.16 -8.97
N THR A 200 3.13 20.05 -10.21
CA THR A 200 1.91 20.71 -10.66
C THR A 200 0.97 19.69 -11.30
N GLU A 201 -0.27 19.61 -10.83
CA GLU A 201 -1.30 18.76 -11.43
C GLU A 201 -2.55 19.60 -11.72
N LYS A 202 -2.97 19.66 -13.00
CA LYS A 202 -4.15 20.43 -13.44
C LYS A 202 -4.15 21.89 -12.92
N ASN A 203 -3.01 22.57 -13.08
CA ASN A 203 -2.76 23.94 -12.61
C ASN A 203 -2.89 24.14 -11.09
N LYS A 204 -2.77 23.06 -10.31
CA LYS A 204 -2.68 23.13 -8.85
C LYS A 204 -1.27 22.78 -8.43
N GLU A 205 -0.71 23.60 -7.56
CA GLU A 205 0.57 23.31 -6.92
C GLU A 205 0.37 22.18 -5.91
N ILE A 206 1.23 21.17 -6.00
CA ILE A 206 1.31 20.07 -5.06
C ILE A 206 2.69 20.13 -4.41
N VAL A 207 2.72 20.12 -3.08
CA VAL A 207 3.95 20.08 -2.31
C VAL A 207 3.92 18.89 -1.36
N TRP A 208 4.90 18.01 -1.51
CA TRP A 208 5.16 16.89 -0.60
C TRP A 208 6.20 17.40 0.38
N LYS A 209 5.74 17.81 1.56
CA LYS A 209 6.57 18.56 2.51
C LYS A 209 7.43 17.66 3.37
N LEU A 210 6.88 16.52 3.80
CA LEU A 210 7.50 15.60 4.77
C LEU A 210 6.92 14.17 4.64
N LEU A 211 6.54 13.75 3.44
CA LEU A 211 6.09 12.37 3.23
C LEU A 211 7.31 11.46 3.04
N SER A 212 7.97 11.10 4.13
CA SER A 212 9.12 10.21 4.09
C SER A 212 8.69 8.73 4.01
N MET A 213 9.59 7.88 3.55
CA MET A 213 9.39 6.43 3.58
C MET A 213 9.20 5.93 5.03
N GLN A 214 9.87 6.54 6.01
CA GLN A 214 9.69 6.19 7.42
C GLN A 214 8.27 6.48 7.91
N LEU A 215 7.68 7.63 7.52
CA LEU A 215 6.30 7.96 7.88
C LEU A 215 5.32 6.93 7.30
N LEU A 216 5.56 6.52 6.05
CA LEU A 216 4.73 5.50 5.39
C LEU A 216 4.89 4.11 6.02
N GLN A 217 6.10 3.71 6.37
CA GLN A 217 6.37 2.45 7.07
C GLN A 217 5.65 2.40 8.42
N ASN A 218 5.74 3.48 9.21
CA ASN A 218 5.04 3.57 10.49
C ASN A 218 3.52 3.45 10.32
N ALA A 219 2.96 4.17 9.32
CA ALA A 219 1.53 4.10 9.02
C ALA A 219 1.12 2.71 8.51
N PHE A 220 1.97 2.05 7.72
CA PHE A 220 1.73 0.70 7.24
C PHE A 220 1.70 -0.31 8.40
N GLU A 221 2.69 -0.27 9.29
CA GLU A 221 2.77 -1.17 10.44
C GLU A 221 1.53 -1.04 11.33
N GLU A 222 1.16 0.19 11.68
CA GLU A 222 -0.06 0.47 12.46
C GLU A 222 -1.32 -0.03 11.73
N GLY A 223 -1.39 0.20 10.42
CA GLY A 223 -2.51 -0.27 9.58
C GLY A 223 -2.61 -1.80 9.49
N VAL A 224 -1.48 -2.51 9.46
CA VAL A 224 -1.44 -3.99 9.53
C VAL A 224 -2.01 -4.45 10.86
N ILE A 225 -1.56 -3.89 11.99
CA ILE A 225 -2.08 -4.27 13.30
C ILE A 225 -3.59 -4.00 13.40
N MET A 226 -4.04 -2.83 12.94
CA MET A 226 -5.47 -2.49 12.91
C MET A 226 -6.29 -3.45 12.04
N HIS A 227 -5.76 -3.84 10.87
CA HIS A 227 -6.41 -4.79 9.98
C HIS A 227 -6.67 -6.12 10.68
N PHE A 228 -5.65 -6.70 11.31
CA PHE A 228 -5.78 -7.99 11.98
C PHE A 228 -6.59 -7.91 13.28
N LYS A 229 -6.55 -6.80 14.02
CA LYS A 229 -7.46 -6.56 15.16
C LYS A 229 -8.92 -6.56 14.74
N ASN A 230 -9.25 -5.96 13.60
CA ASN A 230 -10.62 -5.88 13.10
C ASN A 230 -11.14 -7.21 12.55
N ILE A 231 -10.26 -8.17 12.24
CA ILE A 231 -10.66 -9.55 11.86
C ILE A 231 -11.02 -10.37 13.11
N THR A 232 -10.41 -10.06 14.26
CA THR A 232 -10.62 -10.78 15.52
C THR A 232 -11.77 -10.23 16.37
N ALA A 233 -12.20 -8.99 16.13
CA ALA A 233 -13.30 -8.32 16.83
C ALA A 233 -14.67 -8.70 16.24
#